data_AF-A0A520BA58-F1
#
_entry.id   AF-A0A520BA58-F1
#
_cell.length_a   1.000
_cell.length_b   1.000
_cell.length_c   1.000
_cell.angle_alpha   90.00
_cell.angle_beta   90.00
_cell.angle_gamma   90.00
#
_symmetry.space_group_name_H-M   'P 1'
#
loop_
_entity.id
_entity.type
_entity.pdbx_description
1 polymer ?
#
loop_
_entity_poly.entity_id
_entity_poly.type
_entity_poly.pdbx_seq_one_letter_code
_entity_poly.pdbx_strand_id
1 'polypeptide(L)'
;MKKLLWLYVFFFSLTTFAQVEFEAKVSKNSLGLNERLRIDFSMNADGDNFSPPDFEGFKVVNGPMQQVSQSWINGKVTFNKSYTYILLPTRRGNINIDQASIEINGQIYKTSPVKINVTAPIDIPKNPQDAPQISADEAIHLVAEVSKENPYINEPITVVYKLYFSYNIGITNWRELDKPKYNDFWSQNIDIKQLKVEEGTYKGEIVRYVVLKKTVLYPQKSGKLAIEPLSMDIDVEIPTHRRNFFGQYLTTQ
;
A
#
# COMPACT_ATOMS: atom_id res chain seq x y z
N MET A 1 31.80 45.42 -18.35
CA MET A 1 30.34 45.21 -18.57
C MET A 1 29.98 43.80 -19.07
N LYS A 2 30.90 42.96 -19.59
CA LYS A 2 30.58 41.60 -20.06
C LYS A 2 30.45 40.52 -18.95
N LYS A 3 30.89 40.79 -17.72
CA LYS A 3 30.84 39.83 -16.59
C LYS A 3 29.53 39.82 -15.79
N LEU A 4 28.67 40.83 -15.96
CA LEU A 4 27.34 40.88 -15.31
C LEU A 4 26.26 40.09 -16.06
N LEU A 5 26.51 39.75 -17.33
CA LEU A 5 25.54 39.03 -18.17
C LEU A 5 25.52 37.52 -17.88
N TRP A 6 26.61 36.96 -17.35
CA TRP A 6 26.68 35.56 -16.90
C TRP A 6 25.98 35.30 -15.57
N LEU A 7 25.72 36.34 -14.78
CA LEU A 7 25.02 36.19 -13.49
C LEU A 7 23.50 36.09 -13.65
N TYR A 8 22.95 36.57 -14.76
CA TYR A 8 21.51 36.46 -15.08
C TYR A 8 21.12 35.10 -15.67
N VAL A 9 22.07 34.33 -16.18
CA VAL A 9 21.81 32.99 -16.74
C VAL A 9 21.73 31.91 -15.65
N PHE A 10 22.21 32.19 -14.43
CA PHE A 10 22.17 31.24 -13.31
C PHE A 10 20.92 31.35 -12.43
N PHE A 11 19.99 32.28 -12.73
CA PHE A 11 18.74 32.44 -11.97
C PHE A 11 17.55 31.68 -12.57
N PHE A 12 17.77 30.89 -13.63
CA PHE A 12 16.80 29.89 -14.09
C PHE A 12 16.96 28.60 -13.27
N SER A 13 16.90 28.72 -11.95
CA SER A 13 16.75 27.57 -11.07
C SER A 13 15.40 26.93 -11.37
N LEU A 14 15.44 25.84 -12.12
CA LEU A 14 14.35 24.92 -12.43
C LEU A 14 13.41 24.77 -11.23
N THR A 15 12.25 25.42 -11.28
CA THR A 15 11.12 25.07 -10.44
C THR A 15 10.62 23.71 -10.92
N THR A 16 11.11 22.64 -10.30
CA THR A 16 10.52 21.31 -10.50
C THR A 16 9.13 21.32 -9.87
N PHE A 17 8.10 21.59 -10.67
CA PHE A 17 6.73 21.29 -10.28
C PHE A 17 6.62 19.77 -10.08
N ALA A 18 6.13 19.35 -8.92
CA ALA A 18 5.80 17.95 -8.72
C ALA A 18 4.74 17.55 -9.75
N GLN A 19 5.00 16.47 -10.49
CA GLN A 19 4.04 15.95 -11.47
C GLN A 19 2.77 15.53 -10.73
N VAL A 20 1.61 16.03 -11.19
CA VAL A 20 0.31 15.62 -10.66
C VAL A 20 0.11 14.15 -11.01
N GLU A 21 -0.17 13.36 -9.98
CA GLU A 21 -0.45 11.93 -10.05
C GLU A 21 -1.90 11.73 -9.70
N PHE A 22 -2.64 11.02 -10.55
CA PHE A 22 -4.03 10.66 -10.33
C PHE A 22 -4.27 9.22 -10.79
N GLU A 23 -4.52 8.34 -9.84
CA GLU A 23 -4.55 6.90 -10.06
C GLU A 23 -5.81 6.24 -9.48
N ALA A 24 -6.21 5.14 -10.11
CA ALA A 24 -7.27 4.26 -9.60
C ALA A 24 -6.62 2.98 -9.04
N LYS A 25 -6.77 2.75 -7.74
CA LYS A 25 -6.25 1.60 -7.01
C LYS A 25 -7.39 0.69 -6.59
N VAL A 26 -7.27 -0.61 -6.83
CA VAL A 26 -8.29 -1.60 -6.44
C VAL A 26 -7.75 -2.56 -5.40
N SER A 27 -8.60 -3.01 -4.49
CA SER A 27 -8.19 -3.96 -3.45
C SER A 27 -7.80 -5.33 -3.98
N LYS A 28 -8.31 -5.72 -5.16
CA LYS A 28 -7.99 -6.99 -5.84
C LYS A 28 -8.38 -6.94 -7.32
N ASN A 29 -7.61 -7.64 -8.15
CA ASN A 29 -7.86 -7.73 -9.60
C ASN A 29 -8.79 -8.90 -9.99
N SER A 30 -9.09 -9.81 -9.04
CA SER A 30 -10.06 -10.88 -9.24
C SER A 30 -10.88 -11.10 -7.96
N LEU A 31 -12.18 -11.34 -8.11
CA LEU A 31 -13.11 -11.58 -6.99
C LEU A 31 -14.33 -12.39 -7.42
N GLY A 32 -15.00 -13.02 -6.45
CA GLY A 32 -16.28 -13.68 -6.66
C GLY A 32 -17.44 -12.71 -6.84
N LEU A 33 -18.51 -13.15 -7.52
CA LEU A 33 -19.73 -12.36 -7.79
C LEU A 33 -20.42 -11.82 -6.53
N ASN A 34 -20.23 -12.47 -5.37
CA ASN A 34 -20.80 -12.09 -4.07
C ASN A 34 -19.82 -11.31 -3.18
N GLU A 35 -18.62 -11.03 -3.65
CA GLU A 35 -17.61 -10.29 -2.90
C GLU A 35 -17.64 -8.79 -3.23
N ARG A 36 -17.14 -7.97 -2.30
CA ARG A 36 -17.02 -6.53 -2.51
C ARG A 36 -15.63 -6.17 -3.01
N LEU A 37 -15.58 -5.21 -3.93
CA LEU A 37 -14.36 -4.59 -4.43
C LEU A 37 -14.26 -3.18 -3.86
N ARG A 38 -13.13 -2.84 -3.22
CA ARG A 38 -12.82 -1.45 -2.88
C ARG A 38 -12.02 -0.85 -4.03
N ILE A 39 -12.39 0.36 -4.44
CA ILE A 39 -11.62 1.17 -5.38
C ILE A 39 -11.35 2.55 -4.77
N ASP A 40 -10.10 2.99 -4.83
CA ASP A 40 -9.60 4.26 -4.34
C ASP A 40 -9.06 5.08 -5.51
N PHE A 41 -9.63 6.26 -5.75
CA PHE A 41 -9.10 7.23 -6.71
C PHE A 41 -8.21 8.20 -5.94
N SER A 42 -6.89 8.08 -6.05
CA SER A 42 -5.90 8.78 -5.23
C SER A 42 -5.16 9.83 -6.05
N MET A 43 -4.89 10.98 -5.44
CA MET A 43 -4.17 12.08 -6.10
C MET A 43 -3.23 12.81 -5.14
N ASN A 44 -2.10 13.25 -5.68
CA ASN A 44 -1.05 13.94 -4.91
C ASN A 44 -1.18 15.48 -4.88
N ALA A 45 -2.28 16.02 -5.42
CA ALA A 45 -2.58 17.45 -5.49
C ALA A 45 -4.05 17.70 -5.13
N ASP A 46 -4.38 18.90 -4.65
CA ASP A 46 -5.79 19.24 -4.44
C ASP A 46 -6.47 19.53 -5.78
N GLY A 47 -7.74 19.17 -5.87
CA GLY A 47 -8.53 19.27 -7.09
C GLY A 47 -10.01 19.25 -6.82
N ASP A 48 -10.77 19.81 -7.75
CA ASP A 48 -12.21 19.96 -7.69
C ASP A 48 -12.87 19.21 -8.86
N ASN A 49 -14.21 19.19 -8.88
CA ASN A 49 -14.99 18.61 -9.97
C ASN A 49 -14.64 17.13 -10.26
N PHE A 50 -14.44 16.33 -9.21
CA PHE A 50 -14.25 14.88 -9.35
C PHE A 50 -15.49 14.23 -9.98
N SER A 51 -15.28 13.53 -11.09
CA SER A 51 -16.28 12.70 -11.77
C SER A 51 -15.84 11.24 -11.70
N PRO A 52 -16.56 10.37 -10.95
CA PRO A 52 -16.31 8.93 -10.98
C PRO A 52 -16.67 8.34 -12.36
N PRO A 53 -16.18 7.13 -12.68
CA PRO A 53 -16.70 6.39 -13.83
C PRO A 53 -18.12 5.89 -13.54
N ASP A 54 -18.83 5.45 -14.58
CA ASP A 54 -20.21 4.94 -14.46
C ASP A 54 -20.31 3.58 -13.75
N PHE A 55 -19.17 2.95 -13.45
CA PHE A 55 -19.05 1.64 -12.82
C PHE A 55 -19.87 0.54 -13.52
N GLU A 56 -19.92 0.54 -14.85
CA GLU A 56 -20.68 -0.46 -15.60
C GLU A 56 -20.26 -1.89 -15.23
N GLY A 57 -21.24 -2.74 -14.92
CA GLY A 57 -21.00 -4.11 -14.42
C GLY A 57 -20.76 -4.21 -12.91
N PHE A 58 -20.84 -3.08 -12.18
CA PHE A 58 -20.83 -3.03 -10.72
C PHE A 58 -22.01 -2.22 -10.18
N LYS A 59 -22.47 -2.61 -8.99
CA LYS A 59 -23.36 -1.81 -8.17
C LYS A 59 -22.53 -1.09 -7.11
N VAL A 60 -22.68 0.22 -7.01
CA VAL A 60 -22.09 0.99 -5.90
C VAL A 60 -22.86 0.66 -4.61
N VAL A 61 -22.17 0.05 -3.65
CA VAL A 61 -22.72 -0.31 -2.33
C VAL A 61 -22.46 0.80 -1.32
N ASN A 62 -21.34 1.50 -1.44
CA ASN A 62 -20.96 2.59 -0.55
C ASN A 62 -20.01 3.57 -1.26
N GLY A 63 -20.02 4.84 -0.85
CA GLY A 63 -19.14 5.89 -1.36
C GLY A 63 -19.87 7.00 -2.14
N PRO A 64 -19.16 8.07 -2.54
CA PRO A 64 -17.74 8.30 -2.26
C PRO A 64 -17.47 8.61 -0.78
N MET A 65 -16.47 7.94 -0.20
CA MET A 65 -15.83 8.39 1.03
C MET A 65 -14.61 9.21 0.65
N GLN A 66 -14.51 10.45 1.14
CA GLN A 66 -13.40 11.33 0.81
C GLN A 66 -12.42 11.39 1.99
N GLN A 67 -11.14 11.24 1.69
CA GLN A 67 -10.07 11.39 2.68
C GLN A 67 -8.98 12.31 2.13
N VAL A 68 -8.57 13.28 2.95
CA VAL A 68 -7.42 14.15 2.69
C VAL A 68 -6.39 13.91 3.78
N SER A 69 -5.15 13.67 3.38
CA SER A 69 -4.01 13.59 4.28
C SER A 69 -2.91 14.52 3.81
N GLN A 70 -2.31 15.24 4.75
CA GLN A 70 -1.14 16.07 4.50
C GLN A 70 -0.08 15.67 5.52
N SER A 71 1.14 15.46 5.06
CA SER A 71 2.27 15.17 5.94
C SER A 71 3.47 16.02 5.56
N TRP A 72 4.25 16.38 6.57
CA TRP A 72 5.50 17.11 6.38
C TRP A 72 6.65 16.18 6.74
N ILE A 73 7.48 15.85 5.75
CA ILE A 73 8.61 14.93 5.92
C ILE A 73 9.86 15.59 5.34
N ASN A 74 10.87 15.83 6.20
CA ASN A 74 12.16 16.43 5.81
C ASN A 74 12.03 17.74 5.01
N GLY A 75 11.13 18.63 5.42
CA GLY A 75 10.90 19.90 4.73
C GLY A 75 9.99 19.81 3.50
N LYS A 76 9.69 18.62 2.98
CA LYS A 76 8.80 18.40 1.83
C LYS A 76 7.37 18.11 2.30
N VAL A 77 6.42 18.91 1.82
CA VAL A 77 4.99 18.65 2.02
C VAL A 77 4.56 17.53 1.07
N THR A 78 3.96 16.48 1.63
CA THR A 78 3.34 15.39 0.87
C THR A 78 1.83 15.49 1.08
N PHE A 79 1.09 15.62 -0.02
CA PHE A 79 -0.36 15.72 -0.03
C PHE A 79 -0.93 14.44 -0.66
N ASN A 80 -2.01 13.91 -0.10
CA ASN A 80 -2.79 12.84 -0.71
C ASN A 80 -4.28 13.08 -0.47
N LYS A 81 -5.07 13.15 -1.53
CA LYS A 81 -6.54 13.20 -1.51
C LYS A 81 -7.05 11.93 -2.19
N SER A 82 -8.11 11.34 -1.66
CA SER A 82 -8.67 10.11 -2.21
C SER A 82 -10.19 10.08 -2.14
N TYR A 83 -10.80 9.46 -3.15
CA TYR A 83 -12.22 9.10 -3.18
C TYR A 83 -12.36 7.57 -3.22
N THR A 84 -12.99 7.01 -2.20
CA THR A 84 -13.16 5.56 -2.05
C THR A 84 -14.59 5.13 -2.32
N TYR A 85 -14.75 4.06 -3.09
CA TYR A 85 -16.02 3.39 -3.32
C TYR A 85 -15.92 1.90 -2.96
N ILE A 86 -17.04 1.34 -2.52
CA ILE A 86 -17.23 -0.10 -2.35
C ILE A 86 -18.24 -0.57 -3.40
N LEU A 87 -17.79 -1.46 -4.27
CA LEU A 87 -18.52 -1.97 -5.42
C LEU A 87 -18.88 -3.44 -5.22
N LEU A 88 -20.00 -3.87 -5.80
CA LEU A 88 -20.42 -5.27 -5.88
C LEU A 88 -20.61 -5.64 -7.35
N PRO A 89 -19.94 -6.67 -7.88
CA PRO A 89 -20.12 -7.08 -9.27
C PRO A 89 -21.57 -7.51 -9.56
N THR A 90 -22.07 -7.20 -10.75
CA THR A 90 -23.44 -7.60 -11.18
C THR A 90 -23.43 -8.78 -12.15
N ARG A 91 -22.27 -9.09 -12.75
CA ARG A 91 -22.10 -10.19 -13.72
C ARG A 91 -20.70 -10.80 -13.62
N ARG A 92 -20.53 -11.99 -14.17
CA ARG A 92 -19.22 -12.69 -14.24
C ARG A 92 -18.41 -12.23 -15.47
N GLY A 93 -17.13 -12.58 -15.47
CA GLY A 93 -16.18 -12.35 -16.55
C GLY A 93 -15.27 -11.15 -16.33
N ASN A 94 -14.54 -10.77 -17.37
CA ASN A 94 -13.69 -9.59 -17.33
C ASN A 94 -14.54 -8.33 -17.47
N ILE A 95 -14.55 -7.49 -16.44
CA ILE A 95 -15.23 -6.20 -16.40
C ILE A 95 -14.15 -5.12 -16.32
N ASN A 96 -14.23 -4.10 -17.17
CA ASN A 96 -13.36 -2.94 -17.10
C ASN A 96 -14.08 -1.84 -16.31
N ILE A 97 -13.36 -1.23 -15.38
CA ILE A 97 -13.75 0.00 -14.72
C ILE A 97 -13.11 1.15 -15.52
N ASP A 98 -13.94 2.04 -16.03
CA ASP A 98 -13.49 3.17 -16.84
C ASP A 98 -12.75 4.23 -16.02
N GLN A 99 -12.18 5.21 -16.73
CA GLN A 99 -11.39 6.27 -16.14
C GLN A 99 -12.28 7.22 -15.31
N ALA A 100 -11.82 7.60 -14.12
CA ALA A 100 -12.33 8.78 -13.43
C ALA A 100 -11.66 10.04 -13.99
N SER A 101 -12.28 11.19 -13.80
CA SER A 101 -11.67 12.48 -14.10
C SER A 101 -11.74 13.45 -12.93
N ILE A 102 -10.78 14.37 -12.84
CA ILE A 102 -10.76 15.45 -11.85
C ILE A 102 -10.12 16.71 -12.45
N GLU A 103 -10.54 17.88 -12.00
CA GLU A 103 -9.91 19.16 -12.36
C GLU A 103 -8.88 19.58 -11.32
N ILE A 104 -7.62 19.71 -11.72
CA ILE A 104 -6.51 20.15 -10.88
C ILE A 104 -5.83 21.32 -11.57
N ASN A 105 -5.81 22.49 -10.92
CA ASN A 105 -5.24 23.73 -11.47
C ASN A 105 -5.78 24.10 -12.87
N GLY A 106 -7.09 23.90 -13.10
CA GLY A 106 -7.74 24.20 -14.39
C GLY A 106 -7.47 23.19 -15.52
N GLN A 107 -6.81 22.06 -15.22
CA GLN A 107 -6.57 20.98 -16.17
C GLN A 107 -7.30 19.70 -15.73
N ILE A 108 -7.87 18.97 -16.70
CA ILE A 108 -8.56 17.70 -16.44
C ILE A 108 -7.55 16.55 -16.46
N TYR A 109 -7.41 15.88 -15.32
CA TYR A 109 -6.64 14.64 -15.17
C TYR A 109 -7.57 13.44 -15.22
N LYS A 110 -7.06 12.31 -15.72
CA LYS A 110 -7.81 11.05 -15.81
C LYS A 110 -6.99 9.89 -15.29
N THR A 111 -7.64 8.93 -14.63
CA THR A 111 -6.99 7.68 -14.22
C THR A 111 -6.82 6.73 -15.41
N SER A 112 -6.04 5.67 -15.23
CA SER A 112 -6.07 4.53 -16.15
C SER A 112 -7.30 3.65 -15.88
N PRO A 113 -7.87 2.99 -16.91
CA PRO A 113 -8.92 1.98 -16.70
C PRO A 113 -8.36 0.78 -15.94
N VAL A 114 -9.20 0.14 -15.12
CA VAL A 114 -8.80 -1.03 -14.32
C VAL A 114 -9.60 -2.26 -14.76
N LYS A 115 -8.91 -3.36 -15.10
CA LYS A 115 -9.56 -4.62 -15.47
C LYS A 115 -9.74 -5.51 -14.25
N ILE A 116 -10.95 -6.03 -14.06
CA ILE A 116 -11.33 -6.91 -12.96
C ILE A 116 -11.87 -8.23 -13.52
N ASN A 117 -11.35 -9.35 -13.03
CA ASN A 117 -11.84 -10.69 -13.37
C ASN A 117 -12.84 -11.20 -12.33
N VAL A 118 -14.12 -11.24 -12.68
CA VAL A 118 -15.20 -11.70 -11.78
C VAL A 118 -15.48 -13.18 -12.00
N THR A 119 -15.25 -13.98 -10.96
CA THR A 119 -15.45 -15.44 -10.98
C THR A 119 -16.85 -15.82 -10.48
N ALA A 120 -17.11 -17.12 -10.35
CA ALA A 120 -18.33 -17.60 -9.71
C ALA A 120 -18.45 -17.05 -8.28
N PRO A 121 -19.67 -16.93 -7.72
CA PRO A 121 -19.84 -16.67 -6.30
C PRO A 121 -18.96 -17.61 -5.51
N ILE A 122 -18.20 -17.08 -4.56
CA ILE A 122 -17.50 -17.90 -3.60
C ILE A 122 -18.57 -18.49 -2.69
N ASP A 123 -18.62 -19.82 -2.61
CA ASP A 123 -19.53 -20.48 -1.70
C ASP A 123 -19.18 -20.04 -0.28
N ILE A 124 -20.10 -19.32 0.36
CA ILE A 124 -20.03 -19.07 1.78
C ILE A 124 -20.52 -20.39 2.39
N PRO A 125 -19.64 -21.17 3.03
CA PRO A 125 -20.04 -22.46 3.51
C PRO A 125 -21.07 -22.30 4.60
N LYS A 126 -22.10 -23.14 4.51
CA LYS A 126 -23.28 -23.13 5.39
C LYS A 126 -22.91 -23.38 6.85
N ASN A 127 -21.74 -23.98 7.09
CA ASN A 127 -21.20 -24.16 8.42
C ASN A 127 -20.08 -23.15 8.65
N PRO A 128 -20.14 -22.32 9.71
CA PRO A 128 -19.11 -21.32 9.99
C PRO A 128 -17.72 -21.92 10.24
N GLN A 129 -17.63 -23.23 10.52
CA GLN A 129 -16.40 -24.01 10.65
C GLN A 129 -15.70 -24.30 9.31
N ASP A 130 -16.45 -24.25 8.20
CA ASP A 130 -15.98 -24.65 6.86
C ASP A 130 -15.62 -23.43 5.99
N ALA A 131 -15.79 -22.20 6.49
CA ALA A 131 -15.40 -20.96 5.80
C ALA A 131 -13.95 -21.06 5.36
N PRO A 132 -13.58 -20.74 4.10
CA PRO A 132 -12.19 -20.51 3.79
C PRO A 132 -11.75 -19.36 4.70
N GLN A 133 -11.12 -19.71 5.82
CA GLN A 133 -10.48 -18.75 6.66
C GLN A 133 -9.40 -18.15 5.77
N ILE A 134 -9.44 -16.84 5.58
CA ILE A 134 -8.24 -16.12 5.16
C ILE A 134 -7.23 -16.49 6.24
N SER A 135 -6.30 -17.39 5.93
CA SER A 135 -5.28 -17.79 6.88
C SER A 135 -4.45 -16.56 7.18
N ALA A 136 -4.07 -16.35 8.44
CA ALA A 136 -3.18 -15.25 8.83
C ALA A 136 -1.94 -15.18 7.91
N ASP A 137 -1.46 -16.33 7.44
CA ASP A 137 -0.34 -16.49 6.52
C ASP A 137 -0.54 -15.88 5.12
N GLU A 138 -1.79 -15.76 4.64
CA GLU A 138 -2.12 -15.08 3.37
C GLU A 138 -2.41 -13.59 3.60
N ALA A 139 -2.82 -13.25 4.81
CA ALA A 139 -3.28 -11.94 5.20
C ALA A 139 -2.12 -10.97 5.52
N ILE A 140 -1.02 -11.52 6.05
CA ILE A 140 0.12 -10.78 6.58
C ILE A 140 1.43 -11.41 6.12
N HIS A 141 2.38 -10.56 5.75
CA HIS A 141 3.73 -11.00 5.38
C HIS A 141 4.80 -10.09 5.99
N LEU A 142 5.73 -10.68 6.73
CA LEU A 142 6.94 -10.01 7.20
C LEU A 142 8.09 -10.28 6.24
N VAL A 143 8.64 -9.22 5.64
CA VAL A 143 9.64 -9.33 4.57
C VAL A 143 10.87 -8.51 4.94
N ALA A 144 12.05 -9.10 4.77
CA ALA A 144 13.32 -8.41 4.84
C ALA A 144 13.78 -8.04 3.42
N GLU A 145 13.74 -6.74 3.10
CA GLU A 145 14.27 -6.23 1.83
C GLU A 145 15.73 -5.81 2.01
N VAL A 146 16.61 -6.30 1.13
CA VAL A 146 18.04 -5.98 1.15
C VAL A 146 18.36 -5.10 -0.07
N SER A 147 19.09 -4.01 0.13
CA SER A 147 19.43 -3.07 -0.96
C SER A 147 20.35 -3.67 -2.02
N LYS A 148 21.17 -4.66 -1.65
CA LYS A 148 22.13 -5.34 -2.53
C LYS A 148 22.46 -6.73 -1.99
N GLU A 149 22.22 -7.76 -2.79
CA GLU A 149 22.48 -9.16 -2.39
C GLU A 149 23.96 -9.56 -2.50
N ASN A 150 24.71 -8.95 -3.42
CA ASN A 150 26.12 -9.25 -3.67
C ASN A 150 27.02 -8.01 -3.45
N PRO A 151 27.18 -7.55 -2.19
CA PRO A 151 28.09 -6.45 -1.87
C PRO A 151 29.55 -6.89 -1.79
N TYR A 152 30.47 -5.93 -1.95
CA TYR A 152 31.88 -6.12 -1.57
C TYR A 152 32.04 -6.06 -0.05
N ILE A 153 33.17 -6.57 0.46
CA ILE A 153 33.52 -6.45 1.88
C ILE A 153 33.54 -4.96 2.26
N ASN A 154 32.94 -4.62 3.41
CA ASN A 154 32.75 -3.26 3.92
C ASN A 154 31.94 -2.31 3.02
N GLU A 155 31.31 -2.81 1.96
CA GLU A 155 30.32 -2.03 1.21
C GLU A 155 29.01 -1.98 2.01
N PRO A 156 28.45 -0.79 2.30
CA PRO A 156 27.22 -0.70 3.07
C PRO A 156 26.03 -1.24 2.29
N ILE A 157 25.26 -2.13 2.94
CA ILE A 157 23.94 -2.56 2.48
C ILE A 157 22.88 -2.16 3.52
N THR A 158 21.67 -1.90 3.07
CA THR A 158 20.55 -1.60 3.96
C THR A 158 19.59 -2.78 3.97
N VAL A 159 19.18 -3.21 5.16
CA VAL A 159 18.11 -4.17 5.37
C VAL A 159 16.91 -3.44 5.97
N VAL A 160 15.75 -3.61 5.36
CA VAL A 160 14.48 -3.00 5.78
C VAL A 160 13.47 -4.10 6.03
N TYR A 161 12.97 -4.20 7.26
CA TYR A 161 11.92 -5.14 7.63
C TYR A 161 10.57 -4.46 7.49
N LYS A 162 9.76 -4.95 6.56
CA LYS A 162 8.42 -4.46 6.24
C LYS A 162 7.37 -5.51 6.58
N LEU A 163 6.34 -5.09 7.30
CA LEU A 163 5.14 -5.89 7.52
C LEU A 163 4.08 -5.45 6.52
N TYR A 164 3.75 -6.31 5.57
CA TYR A 164 2.67 -6.14 4.61
C TYR A 164 1.39 -6.76 5.15
N PHE A 165 0.26 -6.07 4.95
CA PHE A 165 -1.06 -6.52 5.39
C PHE A 165 -2.17 -5.95 4.49
N SER A 166 -3.22 -6.74 4.28
CA SER A 166 -4.35 -6.36 3.43
C SER A 166 -5.18 -5.19 4.00
N TYR A 167 -5.92 -4.48 3.14
CA TYR A 167 -6.73 -3.30 3.52
C TYR A 167 -7.87 -3.57 4.50
N ASN A 168 -8.35 -4.80 4.54
CA ASN A 168 -9.48 -5.23 5.34
C ASN A 168 -9.08 -5.74 6.73
N ILE A 169 -7.78 -5.85 7.02
CA ILE A 169 -7.28 -6.39 8.29
C ILE A 169 -6.97 -5.25 9.27
N GLY A 170 -7.37 -5.45 10.53
CA GLY A 170 -6.94 -4.61 11.65
C GLY A 170 -5.70 -5.22 12.31
N ILE A 171 -4.72 -4.37 12.66
CA ILE A 171 -3.62 -4.77 13.55
C ILE A 171 -3.83 -3.99 14.83
N THR A 172 -4.07 -4.68 15.94
CA THR A 172 -4.36 -4.05 17.23
C THR A 172 -3.13 -3.92 18.10
N ASN A 173 -2.20 -4.87 17.99
CA ASN A 173 -1.02 -4.93 18.83
C ASN A 173 0.11 -5.72 18.12
N TRP A 174 1.36 -5.42 18.49
CA TRP A 174 2.53 -6.14 17.99
C TRP A 174 3.64 -6.12 19.04
N ARG A 175 4.40 -7.22 19.10
CA ARG A 175 5.53 -7.39 20.00
C ARG A 175 6.70 -8.03 19.26
N GLU A 176 7.87 -7.43 19.37
CA GLU A 176 9.10 -8.08 18.90
C GLU A 176 9.41 -9.28 19.82
N LEU A 177 9.51 -10.47 19.23
CA LEU A 177 9.88 -11.69 19.96
C LEU A 177 11.39 -11.85 19.97
N ASP A 178 12.00 -11.80 18.79
CA ASP A 178 13.44 -11.96 18.61
C ASP A 178 14.01 -10.92 17.65
N LYS A 179 15.18 -10.40 18.02
CA LYS A 179 15.96 -9.47 17.20
C LYS A 179 16.82 -10.23 16.20
N PRO A 180 16.83 -9.82 14.92
CA PRO A 180 17.79 -10.29 13.94
C PRO A 180 19.22 -10.14 14.47
N LYS A 181 20.00 -11.22 14.39
CA LYS A 181 21.44 -11.15 14.54
C LYS A 181 22.09 -10.98 13.18
N TYR A 182 23.14 -10.19 13.18
CA TYR A 182 23.91 -9.85 11.99
C TYR A 182 25.34 -10.36 12.14
N ASN A 183 25.47 -11.68 12.29
CA ASN A 183 26.78 -12.32 12.43
C ASN A 183 27.64 -12.02 11.20
N ASP A 184 28.92 -11.71 11.42
CA ASP A 184 29.87 -11.31 10.37
C ASP A 184 29.52 -9.99 9.65
N PHE A 185 28.60 -9.18 10.19
CA PHE A 185 28.38 -7.80 9.79
C PHE A 185 28.71 -6.84 10.94
N TRP A 186 29.26 -5.67 10.60
CA TRP A 186 29.11 -4.50 11.46
C TRP A 186 27.73 -3.88 11.17
N SER A 187 26.92 -3.69 12.21
CA SER A 187 25.53 -3.26 12.04
C SER A 187 25.26 -1.94 12.75
N GLN A 188 24.61 -1.02 12.05
CA GLN A 188 24.12 0.23 12.62
C GLN A 188 22.61 0.33 12.41
N ASN A 189 21.85 0.40 13.51
CA ASN A 189 20.42 0.61 13.44
C ASN A 189 20.09 2.05 13.05
N ILE A 190 19.05 2.20 12.24
CA ILE A 190 18.45 3.50 11.93
C ILE A 190 17.15 3.59 12.71
N ASP A 191 17.10 4.54 13.65
CA ASP A 191 15.93 4.75 14.48
C ASP A 191 14.72 5.24 13.67
N ILE A 192 13.60 4.54 13.82
CA ILE A 192 12.32 4.89 13.22
C ILE A 192 11.50 5.62 14.29
N LYS A 193 11.40 6.95 14.14
CA LYS A 193 10.74 7.81 15.14
C LYS A 193 9.24 7.55 15.28
N GLN A 194 8.60 7.13 14.20
CA GLN A 194 7.16 6.87 14.17
C GLN A 194 6.85 5.78 13.14
N LEU A 195 6.07 4.79 13.56
CA LEU A 195 5.51 3.81 12.65
C LEU A 195 4.38 4.46 11.86
N LYS A 196 4.53 4.47 10.54
CA LYS A 196 3.53 4.99 9.61
C LYS A 196 3.08 3.87 8.70
N VAL A 197 1.77 3.77 8.53
CA VAL A 197 1.18 2.88 7.55
C VAL A 197 1.31 3.54 6.19
N GLU A 198 1.97 2.86 5.27
CA GLU A 198 2.17 3.27 3.89
C GLU A 198 1.43 2.31 2.95
N GLU A 199 1.15 2.75 1.73
CA GLU A 199 0.58 1.90 0.68
C GLU A 199 1.69 1.41 -0.24
N GLY A 200 1.61 0.14 -0.66
CA GLY A 200 2.58 -0.45 -1.56
C GLY A 200 1.98 -1.60 -2.35
N THR A 201 2.86 -2.32 -3.04
CA THR A 201 2.49 -3.52 -3.79
C THR A 201 3.30 -4.69 -3.28
N TYR A 202 2.63 -5.80 -2.97
CA TYR A 202 3.26 -7.06 -2.61
C TYR A 202 2.74 -8.15 -3.54
N LYS A 203 3.64 -8.84 -4.26
CA LYS A 203 3.30 -9.85 -5.27
C LYS A 203 2.26 -9.40 -6.32
N GLY A 204 2.21 -8.10 -6.64
CA GLY A 204 1.26 -7.53 -7.61
C GLY A 204 -0.10 -7.10 -7.03
N GLU A 205 -0.31 -7.28 -5.73
CA GLU A 205 -1.52 -6.83 -5.03
C GLU A 205 -1.26 -5.54 -4.25
N ILE A 206 -2.23 -4.64 -4.25
CA ILE A 206 -2.16 -3.39 -3.51
C ILE A 206 -2.43 -3.69 -2.03
N VAL A 207 -1.44 -3.43 -1.20
CA VAL A 207 -1.45 -3.75 0.23
C VAL A 207 -0.95 -2.54 1.03
N ARG A 208 -1.21 -2.56 2.33
CA ARG A 208 -0.59 -1.62 3.24
C ARG A 208 0.66 -2.25 3.82
N TYR A 209 1.63 -1.43 4.20
CA TYR A 209 2.78 -1.91 4.93
C TYR A 209 3.27 -0.92 5.97
N VAL A 210 4.00 -1.43 6.96
CA VAL A 210 4.70 -0.63 7.96
C VAL A 210 6.16 -1.04 7.96
N VAL A 211 7.06 -0.06 7.97
CA VAL A 211 8.50 -0.28 8.18
C VAL A 211 8.74 -0.41 9.67
N LEU A 212 9.14 -1.58 10.11
CA LEU A 212 9.31 -1.89 11.53
C LEU A 212 10.74 -1.69 12.00
N LYS A 213 11.70 -1.98 11.13
CA LYS A 213 13.12 -1.90 11.46
C LYS A 213 13.94 -1.61 10.22
N LYS A 214 14.97 -0.80 10.39
CA LYS A 214 15.94 -0.47 9.34
C LYS A 214 17.34 -0.55 9.92
N THR A 215 18.23 -1.29 9.26
CA THR A 215 19.60 -1.49 9.71
C THR A 215 20.56 -1.38 8.51
N VAL A 216 21.65 -0.65 8.69
CA VAL A 216 22.78 -0.65 7.74
C VAL A 216 23.76 -1.72 8.17
N LEU A 217 24.13 -2.61 7.26
CA LEU A 217 25.06 -3.70 7.49
C LEU A 217 26.30 -3.53 6.62
N TYR A 218 27.46 -3.84 7.18
CA TYR A 218 28.75 -3.82 6.50
C TYR A 218 29.36 -5.22 6.61
N PRO A 219 29.40 -5.99 5.52
CA PRO A 219 29.89 -7.36 5.54
C PRO A 219 31.39 -7.37 5.87
N GLN A 220 31.78 -8.14 6.88
CA GLN A 220 33.17 -8.20 7.37
C GLN A 220 33.98 -9.35 6.76
N LYS A 221 33.31 -10.26 6.04
CA LYS A 221 33.93 -11.43 5.40
C LYS A 221 33.33 -11.70 4.03
N SER A 222 34.09 -12.37 3.18
CA SER A 222 33.59 -12.92 1.92
C SER A 222 32.87 -14.26 2.15
N GLY A 223 31.93 -14.59 1.27
CA GLY A 223 31.17 -15.83 1.30
C GLY A 223 29.67 -15.59 1.45
N LYS A 224 28.92 -16.66 1.69
CA LYS A 224 27.48 -16.58 1.96
C LYS A 224 27.27 -16.20 3.42
N LEU A 225 26.90 -14.95 3.65
CA LEU A 225 26.53 -14.45 4.97
C LEU A 225 25.01 -14.53 5.13
N ALA A 226 24.54 -15.05 6.26
CA ALA A 226 23.12 -15.16 6.56
C ALA A 226 22.67 -13.98 7.43
N ILE A 227 21.50 -13.42 7.12
CA ILE A 227 20.80 -12.46 7.97
C ILE A 227 19.69 -13.24 8.69
N GLU A 228 19.71 -13.26 10.01
CA GLU A 228 18.65 -13.92 10.78
C GLU A 228 17.32 -13.16 10.62
N PRO A 229 16.17 -13.86 10.61
CA PRO A 229 14.88 -13.21 10.45
C PRO A 229 14.51 -12.35 11.67
N LEU A 230 13.65 -11.36 11.43
CA LEU A 230 12.95 -10.66 12.50
C LEU A 230 11.73 -11.48 12.88
N SER A 231 11.54 -11.75 14.17
CA SER A 231 10.39 -12.51 14.67
C SER A 231 9.50 -11.60 15.51
N MET A 232 8.21 -11.64 15.28
CA MET A 232 7.23 -10.86 16.03
C MET A 232 5.98 -11.67 16.32
N ASP A 233 5.32 -11.28 17.39
CA ASP A 233 3.97 -11.65 17.75
C ASP A 233 3.04 -10.51 17.34
N ILE A 234 1.98 -10.79 16.62
CA ILE A 234 1.08 -9.78 16.06
C ILE A 234 -0.35 -10.22 16.30
N ASP A 235 -1.12 -9.34 16.92
CA ASP A 235 -2.55 -9.53 17.11
C ASP A 235 -3.29 -8.98 15.88
N VAL A 236 -3.98 -9.87 15.19
CA VAL A 236 -4.56 -9.61 13.87
C VAL A 236 -6.07 -9.78 13.94
N GLU A 237 -6.80 -8.74 13.54
CA GLU A 237 -8.25 -8.82 13.38
C GLU A 237 -8.58 -9.09 11.93
N ILE A 238 -8.93 -10.34 11.63
CA ILE A 238 -9.39 -10.74 10.32
C ILE A 238 -10.92 -10.57 10.29
N PRO A 239 -11.48 -9.74 9.39
CA PRO A 239 -12.91 -9.59 9.28
C PRO A 239 -13.51 -10.91 8.81
N THR A 240 -14.36 -11.52 9.62
CA THR A 240 -15.11 -12.69 9.18
C THR A 240 -16.35 -12.25 8.42
N HIS A 241 -16.84 -13.10 7.50
CA HIS A 241 -18.14 -12.88 6.85
C HIS A 241 -19.34 -13.08 7.79
N ARG A 242 -19.11 -13.42 9.07
CA ARG A 242 -20.18 -13.63 10.04
C ARG A 242 -20.66 -12.28 10.52
N ARG A 243 -21.97 -12.07 10.59
CA ARG A 243 -22.56 -10.88 11.21
C ARG A 243 -23.19 -11.24 12.53
N ASN A 244 -23.04 -10.40 13.55
CA ASN A 244 -23.84 -10.51 14.76
C ASN A 244 -25.31 -10.15 14.47
N PHE A 245 -26.20 -10.38 15.44
CA PHE A 245 -27.62 -10.02 15.34
C PHE A 245 -27.86 -8.53 14.99
N PHE A 246 -26.86 -7.67 15.26
CA PHE A 246 -26.87 -6.24 14.97
C PHE A 246 -26.21 -5.87 13.63
N GLY A 247 -25.85 -6.85 12.78
CA GLY A 247 -25.31 -6.62 11.44
C GLY A 247 -23.83 -6.23 11.36
N GLN A 248 -23.09 -6.25 12.48
CA GLN A 248 -21.64 -6.01 12.51
C GLN A 248 -20.89 -7.28 12.16
N TYR A 249 -19.81 -7.17 11.39
CA TYR A 249 -18.92 -8.30 11.11
C TYR A 249 -18.23 -8.76 12.40
N LEU A 250 -18.26 -10.06 12.68
CA LEU A 250 -17.48 -10.66 13.75
C LEU A 250 -16.02 -10.68 13.28
N THR A 251 -15.09 -10.28 14.14
CA THR A 251 -13.66 -10.51 13.95
C THR A 251 -13.28 -11.81 14.64
N THR A 252 -12.32 -12.54 14.07
CA THR A 252 -11.61 -13.60 14.81
C THR A 252 -10.21 -13.08 15.11
N GLN A 253 -9.72 -13.43 16.30
CA GLN A 253 -8.30 -13.37 16.64
C GLN A 253 -7.60 -14.59 16.06
#